data_AF-X0V9Z5-F1
#
_entry.id   AF-X0V9Z5-F1
#
_cell.length_a   1.000
_cell.length_b   1.000
_cell.length_c   1.000
_cell.angle_alpha   90.00
_cell.angle_beta   90.00
_cell.angle_gamma   90.00
#
_symmetry.space_group_name_H-M   'P 1'
#
loop_
_entity.id
_entity.type
_entity.pdbx_description
1 polymer ?
#
loop_
_entity_poly.entity_id
_entity_poly.type
_entity_poly.pdbx_seq_one_letter_code
_entity_poly.pdbx_strand_id
1 'polypeptide(L)'
;TTYPESIGGTVGKYSTTAIAAVTPGLSDFWHDCPIEGIRNDPGVGFMIMDNFIDIGLSAAITAIISNAGTGRYLVFGDAGATITPDTALAGGIVLTEATNDEAVSITTKQTPFQIINAGGNVWFEAKIKTNTITTAKQAWFCGLMDVTPQTSVVPLEADGDLADINLVGFHHPEANTTAFDTSYKADGVTAVEVNSNVGTLVAGTYVRLGMKFNTRLNQLSFYINGVQQAVLKNIPTTAGTDFPNDVTLAPVLAEVLAS
;
A
#
# COMPACT_ATOMS: atom_id res chain seq x y z
N THR A 1 -11.28 25.31 -23.10
CA THR A 1 -10.71 25.40 -21.75
C THR A 1 -9.36 24.73 -21.80
N THR A 2 -8.30 25.52 -21.82
CA THR A 2 -6.93 25.09 -22.07
C THR A 2 -6.34 24.59 -20.75
N TYR A 3 -5.95 23.32 -20.68
CA TYR A 3 -5.21 22.78 -19.52
C TYR A 3 -3.71 23.06 -19.73
N PRO A 4 -3.04 23.85 -18.87
CA PRO A 4 -1.63 23.62 -18.60
C PRO A 4 -1.60 22.37 -17.68
N GLU A 5 -0.66 21.43 -17.71
CA GLU A 5 0.78 21.58 -17.59
C GLU A 5 1.43 20.30 -18.15
N SER A 6 2.42 20.45 -19.01
CA SER A 6 3.32 19.35 -19.37
C SER A 6 4.27 19.12 -18.19
N ILE A 7 3.93 18.20 -17.30
CA ILE A 7 4.89 17.66 -16.33
C ILE A 7 5.80 16.72 -17.11
N GLY A 8 7.02 17.17 -17.38
CA GLY A 8 8.10 16.36 -17.95
C GLY A 8 8.50 15.24 -16.99
N GLY A 9 7.70 14.17 -16.96
CA GLY A 9 8.06 12.92 -16.32
C GLY A 9 9.00 12.16 -17.25
N THR A 10 10.21 11.87 -16.77
CA THR A 10 11.08 10.87 -17.40
C THR A 10 10.28 9.57 -17.54
N VAL A 11 10.11 9.08 -18.77
CA VAL A 11 9.50 7.77 -19.03
C VAL A 11 10.33 6.73 -18.31
N GLY A 12 9.80 6.21 -17.20
CA GLY A 12 10.45 5.16 -16.42
C GLY A 12 10.66 3.96 -17.33
N LYS A 13 11.93 3.62 -17.61
CA LYS A 13 12.28 2.40 -18.33
C LYS A 13 11.99 1.22 -17.40
N TYR A 14 11.12 0.31 -17.83
CA TYR A 14 10.99 -1.00 -17.20
C TYR A 14 12.36 -1.69 -17.21
N SER A 15 12.78 -2.24 -16.07
CA SER A 15 14.03 -3.01 -15.97
C SER A 15 13.72 -4.47 -15.75
N THR A 16 14.30 -5.30 -16.61
CA THR A 16 14.22 -6.77 -16.56
C THR A 16 15.28 -7.39 -15.63
N THR A 17 16.19 -6.59 -15.07
CA THR A 17 17.18 -7.04 -14.07
C THR A 17 16.73 -6.60 -12.68
N ALA A 18 17.01 -7.41 -11.65
CA ALA A 18 16.83 -7.06 -10.24
C ALA A 18 17.63 -5.78 -9.92
N ILE A 19 17.00 -4.62 -10.09
CA ILE A 19 17.64 -3.33 -9.82
C ILE A 19 17.80 -3.22 -8.31
N ALA A 20 18.99 -2.88 -7.85
CA ALA A 20 19.17 -2.29 -6.53
C ALA A 20 18.11 -1.21 -6.32
N ALA A 21 17.36 -1.31 -5.22
CA ALA A 21 16.08 -0.64 -4.98
C ALA A 21 16.12 0.90 -4.89
N VAL A 22 17.17 1.55 -5.39
CA VAL A 22 17.37 3.01 -5.34
C VAL A 22 16.80 3.71 -6.57
N THR A 23 16.74 3.07 -7.74
CA THR A 23 16.28 3.75 -8.97
C THR A 23 14.75 3.95 -8.95
N PRO A 24 14.26 5.17 -9.21
CA PRO A 24 12.85 5.44 -9.49
C PRO A 24 12.37 4.64 -10.70
N GLY A 25 11.13 4.16 -10.67
CA GLY A 25 10.52 3.42 -11.78
C GLY A 25 9.65 2.25 -11.31
N LEU A 26 8.78 1.83 -12.21
CA LEU A 26 7.89 0.69 -12.05
C LEU A 26 8.64 -0.62 -12.30
N SER A 27 8.25 -1.68 -11.59
CA SER A 27 8.74 -3.03 -11.89
C SER A 27 8.24 -3.55 -13.23
N ASP A 28 8.93 -4.56 -13.77
CA ASP A 28 8.61 -5.12 -15.09
C ASP A 28 7.21 -5.76 -15.16
N PHE A 29 6.61 -6.16 -14.03
CA PHE A 29 5.24 -6.72 -14.02
C PHE A 29 4.15 -5.71 -14.46
N TRP A 30 4.49 -4.44 -14.58
CA TRP A 30 3.63 -3.38 -15.13
C TRP A 30 3.61 -3.33 -16.66
N HIS A 31 4.42 -4.12 -17.37
CA HIS A 31 4.59 -4.02 -18.83
C HIS A 31 3.28 -4.14 -19.63
N ASP A 32 2.26 -4.80 -19.08
CA ASP A 32 0.93 -4.97 -19.70
C ASP A 32 -0.14 -4.03 -19.13
N CYS A 33 0.22 -3.12 -18.23
CA CYS A 33 -0.66 -2.06 -17.77
C CYS A 33 -0.79 -0.99 -18.87
N PRO A 34 -2.01 -0.62 -19.30
CA PRO A 34 -2.22 0.38 -20.36
C PRO A 34 -2.02 1.81 -19.83
N ILE A 35 -0.88 2.12 -19.21
CA ILE A 35 -0.59 3.40 -18.55
C ILE A 35 -0.85 4.59 -19.48
N GLU A 36 -0.33 4.53 -20.71
CA GLU A 36 -0.56 5.60 -21.69
C GLU A 36 -2.01 5.70 -22.14
N GLY A 37 -2.75 4.58 -22.16
CA GLY A 37 -4.20 4.59 -22.41
C GLY A 37 -4.95 5.30 -21.30
N ILE A 38 -4.66 4.96 -20.05
CA ILE A 38 -5.28 5.57 -18.86
C ILE A 38 -4.98 7.07 -18.77
N ARG A 39 -3.75 7.49 -19.11
CA ARG A 39 -3.36 8.91 -19.11
C ARG A 39 -4.08 9.74 -20.16
N ASN A 40 -4.32 9.17 -21.33
CA ASN A 40 -4.91 9.89 -22.47
C ASN A 40 -6.45 9.82 -22.48
N ASP A 41 -7.04 8.80 -21.85
CA ASP A 41 -8.48 8.59 -21.82
C ASP A 41 -8.95 8.04 -20.44
N PRO A 42 -9.67 8.83 -19.64
CA PRO A 42 -10.22 8.38 -18.36
C PRO A 42 -11.27 7.26 -18.51
N GLY A 43 -11.79 7.00 -19.72
CA GLY A 43 -12.65 5.86 -20.02
C GLY A 43 -11.92 4.51 -20.04
N VAL A 44 -10.59 4.50 -20.16
CA VAL A 44 -9.78 3.27 -20.14
C VAL A 44 -9.56 2.76 -18.72
N GLY A 45 -9.44 3.65 -17.75
CA GLY A 45 -9.24 3.28 -16.36
C GLY A 45 -8.85 4.46 -15.47
N PHE A 46 -8.44 4.13 -14.26
CA PHE A 46 -8.02 5.09 -13.25
C PHE A 46 -6.62 4.73 -12.75
N MET A 47 -5.81 5.74 -12.42
CA MET A 47 -4.45 5.55 -11.95
C MET A 47 -4.07 6.61 -10.92
N ILE A 48 -3.41 6.15 -9.85
CA ILE A 48 -2.74 7.01 -8.89
C ILE A 48 -1.24 6.73 -9.02
N MET A 49 -0.47 7.78 -9.25
CA MET A 49 0.99 7.75 -9.16
C MET A 49 1.41 8.90 -8.28
N ASP A 50 2.15 8.57 -7.23
CA ASP A 50 2.65 9.57 -6.31
C ASP A 50 4.07 9.20 -5.88
N ASN A 51 4.94 10.19 -5.89
CA ASN A 51 6.30 10.13 -5.36
C ASN A 51 6.43 10.97 -4.09
N PHE A 52 5.32 11.53 -3.59
CA PHE A 52 5.20 12.33 -2.39
C PHE A 52 6.10 13.57 -2.34
N ILE A 53 6.45 14.16 -3.49
CA ILE A 53 7.23 15.41 -3.52
C ILE A 53 6.46 16.58 -2.90
N ASP A 54 5.15 16.66 -3.17
CA ASP A 54 4.29 17.78 -2.74
C ASP A 54 3.42 17.45 -1.51
N ILE A 55 3.89 16.52 -0.69
CA ILE A 55 3.18 16.16 0.52
C ILE A 55 3.39 17.23 1.60
N GLY A 56 2.31 17.81 2.12
CA GLY A 56 2.42 18.75 3.23
C GLY A 56 2.78 18.05 4.52
N LEU A 57 3.51 18.77 5.37
CA LEU A 57 3.88 18.34 6.71
C LEU A 57 2.63 18.26 7.59
N SER A 58 2.47 17.17 8.32
CA SER A 58 1.52 17.08 9.43
C SER A 58 2.29 16.81 10.71
N ALA A 59 2.47 17.85 11.54
CA ALA A 59 3.03 17.71 12.88
C ALA A 59 1.90 17.31 13.84
N ALA A 60 2.08 16.20 14.57
CA ALA A 60 1.13 15.61 15.52
C ALA A 60 -0.30 15.52 14.95
N ILE A 61 -0.58 14.43 14.26
CA ILE A 61 -1.94 14.07 13.83
C ILE A 61 -2.58 13.42 15.06
N THR A 62 -3.74 13.88 15.53
CA THR A 62 -4.48 13.26 16.67
C THR A 62 -5.92 12.93 16.30
N ALA A 63 -6.27 13.14 15.03
CA ALA A 63 -7.55 12.86 14.41
C ALA A 63 -7.31 12.71 12.91
N ILE A 64 -8.24 12.06 12.21
CA ILE A 64 -8.16 12.01 10.75
C ILE A 64 -8.26 13.42 10.20
N ILE A 65 -7.23 13.82 9.46
CA ILE A 65 -7.22 15.10 8.74
C ILE A 65 -6.93 14.86 7.27
N SER A 66 -7.43 15.78 6.44
CA SER A 66 -6.88 15.91 5.10
C SER A 66 -5.45 16.38 5.23
N ASN A 67 -4.52 15.68 4.58
CA ASN A 67 -3.14 16.12 4.64
C ASN A 67 -2.98 17.53 4.07
N ALA A 68 -2.13 18.34 4.71
CA ALA A 68 -1.72 19.63 4.20
C ALA A 68 -1.09 19.48 2.81
N GLY A 69 -1.19 20.50 1.95
CA GLY A 69 -0.71 20.45 0.56
C GLY A 69 -1.79 20.02 -0.43
N THR A 70 -1.58 18.92 -1.16
CA THR A 70 -2.46 18.50 -2.26
C THR A 70 -3.88 18.13 -1.83
N GLY A 71 -4.11 17.85 -0.54
CA GLY A 71 -5.40 17.40 -0.02
C GLY A 71 -5.85 16.06 -0.61
N ARG A 72 -4.96 15.30 -1.26
CA ARG A 72 -5.25 13.99 -1.88
C ARG A 72 -5.37 12.86 -0.86
N TYR A 73 -4.66 12.99 0.24
CA TYR A 73 -4.55 11.98 1.29
C TYR A 73 -5.37 12.33 2.53
N LEU A 74 -5.88 11.29 3.17
CA LEU A 74 -6.27 11.30 4.58
C LEU A 74 -5.11 10.75 5.38
N VAL A 75 -4.86 11.37 6.53
CA VAL A 75 -3.83 10.94 7.46
C VAL A 75 -4.40 10.82 8.85
N PHE A 76 -3.96 9.81 9.58
CA PHE A 76 -4.23 9.60 10.99
C PHE A 76 -2.91 9.38 11.73
N GLY A 77 -2.90 9.72 13.00
CA GLY A 77 -1.81 9.49 13.93
C GLY A 77 -2.33 9.53 15.36
N ASP A 78 -1.68 8.80 16.25
CA ASP A 78 -1.82 8.99 17.70
C ASP A 78 -0.96 10.16 18.21
N ALA A 79 -1.03 10.43 19.51
CA ALA A 79 -0.40 11.59 20.13
C ALA A 79 1.15 11.49 20.14
N GLY A 80 1.79 11.87 19.04
CA GLY A 80 3.23 11.73 18.88
C GLY A 80 3.61 11.30 17.46
N ALA A 81 2.65 10.68 16.77
CA ALA A 81 2.72 10.29 15.38
C ALA A 81 3.07 11.47 14.46
N THR A 82 3.97 11.22 13.50
CA THR A 82 4.29 12.19 12.46
C THR A 82 4.30 11.56 11.07
N ILE A 83 3.89 12.37 10.09
CA ILE A 83 4.10 12.07 8.67
C ILE A 83 4.89 13.22 8.07
N THR A 84 6.13 12.91 7.68
CA THR A 84 7.10 13.89 7.19
C THR A 84 7.67 13.46 5.84
N PRO A 85 8.15 14.38 4.99
CA PRO A 85 8.88 14.02 3.78
C PRO A 85 10.13 13.21 4.10
N ASP A 86 10.39 12.16 3.32
CA ASP A 86 11.70 11.51 3.32
C ASP A 86 12.69 12.47 2.66
N THR A 87 13.57 13.08 3.45
CA THR A 87 14.56 14.06 2.93
C THR A 87 15.77 13.39 2.28
N ALA A 88 15.95 12.08 2.46
CA ALA A 88 17.05 11.34 1.84
C ALA A 88 16.74 10.97 0.37
N LEU A 89 15.46 10.87 0.04
CA LEU A 89 14.98 10.73 -1.33
C LEU A 89 14.39 12.07 -1.78
N ALA A 90 14.58 12.48 -3.03
CA ALA A 90 13.87 13.64 -3.57
C ALA A 90 12.39 13.29 -3.86
N GLY A 91 11.65 12.88 -2.82
CA GLY A 91 10.30 12.31 -2.83
C GLY A 91 10.18 11.11 -1.88
N GLY A 92 9.05 10.98 -1.18
CA GLY A 92 8.77 9.91 -0.23
C GLY A 92 8.21 10.46 1.08
N ILE A 93 7.76 9.56 1.94
CA ILE A 93 7.28 9.90 3.28
C ILE A 93 7.92 8.99 4.32
N VAL A 94 8.01 9.52 5.53
CA VAL A 94 8.40 8.81 6.74
C VAL A 94 7.23 8.90 7.71
N LEU A 95 6.76 7.73 8.12
CA LEU A 95 5.82 7.54 9.21
C LEU A 95 6.65 7.24 10.46
N THR A 96 6.33 7.88 11.58
CA THR A 96 7.02 7.65 12.86
C THR A 96 6.03 7.72 14.02
N GLU A 97 6.22 6.85 14.99
CA GLU A 97 5.59 6.95 16.31
C GLU A 97 6.56 7.36 17.42
N ALA A 98 6.00 7.89 18.51
CA ALA A 98 6.77 8.37 19.65
C ALA A 98 6.85 7.33 20.78
N THR A 99 5.80 6.55 20.98
CA THR A 99 5.67 5.56 22.05
C THR A 99 4.96 4.28 21.59
N ASN A 100 4.90 3.28 22.47
CA ASN A 100 4.23 2.01 22.20
C ASN A 100 2.71 2.18 22.12
N ASP A 101 2.07 1.27 21.39
CA ASP A 101 0.62 1.19 21.15
C ASP A 101 0.05 2.44 20.43
N GLU A 102 0.90 3.09 19.62
CA GLU A 102 0.53 4.23 18.78
C GLU A 102 0.48 3.82 17.30
N ALA A 103 -0.48 4.39 16.56
CA ALA A 103 -0.72 4.11 15.16
C ALA A 103 -0.61 5.36 14.28
N VAL A 104 0.02 5.22 13.12
CA VAL A 104 0.08 6.24 12.06
C VAL A 104 -0.32 5.59 10.75
N SER A 105 -1.16 6.29 10.00
CA SER A 105 -1.57 5.81 8.69
C SER A 105 -1.86 6.92 7.71
N ILE A 106 -1.74 6.56 6.43
CA ILE A 106 -2.04 7.42 5.29
C ILE A 106 -2.80 6.62 4.25
N THR A 107 -3.90 7.18 3.77
CA THR A 107 -4.72 6.60 2.70
C THR A 107 -5.16 7.65 1.71
N THR A 108 -5.52 7.25 0.49
CA THR A 108 -6.12 8.18 -0.47
C THR A 108 -7.58 8.46 -0.11
N LYS A 109 -8.06 9.69 -0.36
CA LYS A 109 -9.46 10.05 -0.11
C LYS A 109 -10.50 9.27 -0.92
N GLN A 110 -10.08 8.68 -2.03
CA GLN A 110 -10.95 7.94 -2.93
C GLN A 110 -10.60 6.46 -2.88
N THR A 111 -11.60 5.60 -3.05
CA THR A 111 -11.47 4.15 -3.23
C THR A 111 -11.81 3.77 -4.67
N PRO A 112 -10.87 3.88 -5.61
CA PRO A 112 -11.15 3.66 -7.02
C PRO A 112 -11.02 2.19 -7.45
N PHE A 113 -10.49 1.31 -6.57
CA PHE A 113 -10.10 -0.03 -6.97
C PHE A 113 -11.05 -1.08 -6.41
N GLN A 114 -11.66 -1.89 -7.27
CA GLN A 114 -12.40 -3.08 -6.86
C GLN A 114 -11.75 -4.31 -7.50
N ILE A 115 -11.47 -5.33 -6.70
CA ILE A 115 -10.88 -6.59 -7.18
C ILE A 115 -12.01 -7.60 -7.37
N ILE A 116 -12.56 -7.62 -8.59
CA ILE A 116 -13.67 -8.49 -8.97
C ILE A 116 -13.53 -8.93 -10.43
N ASN A 117 -13.97 -10.15 -10.74
CA ASN A 117 -13.90 -10.73 -12.09
C ASN A 117 -14.59 -9.86 -13.17
N ALA A 118 -15.73 -9.24 -12.83
CA ALA A 118 -16.46 -8.36 -13.74
C ALA A 118 -15.81 -6.98 -13.96
N GLY A 119 -14.73 -6.66 -13.23
CA GLY A 119 -14.03 -5.39 -13.28
C GLY A 119 -12.88 -5.35 -14.28
N GLY A 120 -11.99 -4.38 -14.10
CA GLY A 120 -10.72 -4.27 -14.80
C GLY A 120 -9.59 -4.99 -14.06
N ASN A 121 -8.47 -5.19 -14.75
CA ASN A 121 -7.23 -5.59 -14.09
C ASN A 121 -6.79 -4.49 -13.11
N VAL A 122 -6.16 -4.89 -12.00
CA VAL A 122 -5.63 -3.97 -10.99
C VAL A 122 -4.14 -4.18 -10.87
N TRP A 123 -3.37 -3.09 -10.81
CA TRP A 123 -1.94 -3.08 -10.52
C TRP A 123 -1.68 -2.16 -9.34
N PHE A 124 -0.89 -2.63 -8.40
CA PHE A 124 -0.42 -1.87 -7.24
C PHE A 124 1.07 -2.09 -7.08
N GLU A 125 1.81 -1.03 -6.77
CA GLU A 125 3.20 -1.12 -6.37
C GLU A 125 3.55 -0.01 -5.39
N ALA A 126 4.24 -0.36 -4.31
CA ALA A 126 4.79 0.55 -3.33
C ALA A 126 6.26 0.21 -3.05
N LYS A 127 7.04 1.21 -2.63
CA LYS A 127 8.40 1.03 -2.12
C LYS A 127 8.40 1.36 -0.65
N ILE A 128 8.78 0.40 0.18
CA ILE A 128 8.85 0.56 1.64
C ILE A 128 10.28 0.33 2.13
N LYS A 129 10.62 0.96 3.25
CA LYS A 129 11.88 0.75 3.96
C LYS A 129 11.60 0.93 5.45
N THR A 130 12.04 -0.01 6.26
CA THR A 130 12.02 0.12 7.72
C THR A 130 13.43 0.46 8.21
N ASN A 131 13.55 1.38 9.17
CA ASN A 131 14.85 1.77 9.73
C ASN A 131 15.33 0.82 10.83
N THR A 132 14.39 0.13 11.47
CA THR A 132 14.65 -0.79 12.58
C THR A 132 13.87 -2.07 12.31
N ILE A 133 14.47 -3.22 12.64
CA ILE A 133 13.77 -4.51 12.58
C ILE A 133 14.15 -5.23 13.87
N THR A 134 13.42 -4.90 14.92
CA THR A 134 13.59 -5.47 16.25
C THR A 134 12.34 -6.26 16.58
N THR A 135 12.52 -7.41 17.25
CA THR A 135 11.41 -8.25 17.69
C THR A 135 10.39 -7.46 18.50
N ALA A 136 9.10 -7.69 18.25
CA ALA A 136 8.00 -7.17 19.06
C ALA A 136 8.04 -5.64 19.21
N LYS A 137 8.26 -4.92 18.09
CA LYS A 137 8.37 -3.46 18.11
C LYS A 137 7.57 -2.78 17.01
N GLN A 138 7.39 -3.40 15.86
CA GLN A 138 6.73 -2.74 14.73
C GLN A 138 5.87 -3.72 13.96
N ALA A 139 4.62 -3.34 13.75
CA ALA A 139 3.77 -3.93 12.73
C ALA A 139 3.48 -2.88 11.65
N TRP A 140 3.33 -3.32 10.42
CA TRP A 140 2.94 -2.42 9.33
C TRP A 140 2.09 -3.14 8.30
N PHE A 141 1.25 -2.36 7.62
CA PHE A 141 0.45 -2.82 6.50
C PHE A 141 0.64 -1.89 5.29
N CYS A 142 0.81 -2.48 4.12
CA CYS A 142 0.90 -1.76 2.86
C CYS A 142 0.05 -2.47 1.80
N GLY A 143 -0.96 -1.79 1.26
CA GLY A 143 -1.87 -2.42 0.32
C GLY A 143 -3.09 -1.58 0.00
N LEU A 144 -4.22 -2.25 -0.18
CA LEU A 144 -5.52 -1.65 -0.46
C LEU A 144 -6.47 -1.93 0.71
N MET A 145 -7.23 -0.93 1.14
CA MET A 145 -8.20 -0.99 2.24
C MET A 145 -9.45 -0.17 1.92
N ASP A 146 -10.59 -0.56 2.47
CA ASP A 146 -11.86 0.19 2.39
C ASP A 146 -11.79 1.58 3.09
N VAL A 147 -12.78 2.45 2.84
CA VAL A 147 -12.88 3.84 3.30
C VAL A 147 -13.19 4.01 4.79
N THR A 148 -13.16 2.95 5.61
CA THR A 148 -13.42 3.13 7.04
C THR A 148 -12.44 4.18 7.59
N PRO A 149 -12.94 5.15 8.37
CA PRO A 149 -12.09 6.15 9.00
C PRO A 149 -10.91 5.50 9.74
N GLN A 150 -9.69 5.92 9.43
CA GLN A 150 -8.48 5.48 10.12
C GLN A 150 -8.52 5.86 11.60
N THR A 151 -8.14 4.95 12.48
CA THR A 151 -8.12 5.16 13.93
C THR A 151 -6.87 4.54 14.52
N SER A 152 -6.70 4.62 15.83
CA SER A 152 -5.63 3.94 16.58
C SER A 152 -5.68 2.41 16.45
N VAL A 153 -6.75 1.85 15.87
CA VAL A 153 -6.94 0.41 15.68
C VAL A 153 -7.31 0.04 14.23
N VAL A 154 -7.18 0.96 13.26
CA VAL A 154 -7.50 0.71 11.84
C VAL A 154 -6.44 1.34 10.93
N PRO A 155 -5.78 0.58 10.05
CA PRO A 155 -6.00 -0.84 9.68
C PRO A 155 -5.37 -1.90 10.60
N LEU A 156 -4.57 -1.48 11.58
CA LEU A 156 -3.85 -2.38 12.46
C LEU A 156 -4.35 -2.16 13.89
N GLU A 157 -4.60 -3.25 14.60
CA GLU A 157 -4.86 -3.25 16.04
C GLU A 157 -3.56 -2.94 16.80
N ALA A 158 -3.66 -2.67 18.10
CA ALA A 158 -2.52 -2.27 18.94
C ALA A 158 -1.40 -3.34 19.03
N ASP A 159 -1.77 -4.62 18.93
CA ASP A 159 -0.85 -5.76 18.87
C ASP A 159 -0.29 -6.01 17.46
N GLY A 160 -0.61 -5.13 16.51
CA GLY A 160 -0.14 -5.23 15.14
C GLY A 160 -0.89 -6.26 14.28
N ASP A 161 -1.98 -6.85 14.77
CA ASP A 161 -2.86 -7.69 13.97
C ASP A 161 -3.69 -6.84 12.99
N LEU A 162 -4.19 -7.47 11.92
CA LEU A 162 -5.07 -6.81 10.95
C LEU A 162 -6.46 -6.58 11.57
N ALA A 163 -6.90 -5.33 11.56
CA ALA A 163 -8.20 -4.90 12.09
C ALA A 163 -9.39 -5.56 11.37
N ASP A 164 -10.58 -5.43 11.96
CA ASP A 164 -11.82 -5.86 11.32
C ASP A 164 -12.26 -4.92 10.20
N ILE A 165 -11.65 -5.09 9.03
CA ILE A 165 -11.90 -4.28 7.85
C ILE A 165 -11.59 -5.05 6.56
N ASN A 166 -12.22 -4.63 5.48
CA ASN A 166 -11.90 -5.07 4.13
C ASN A 166 -10.50 -4.56 3.71
N LEU A 167 -9.56 -5.49 3.50
CA LEU A 167 -8.20 -5.16 3.03
C LEU A 167 -7.53 -6.29 2.24
N VAL A 168 -6.50 -5.93 1.48
CA VAL A 168 -5.59 -6.87 0.80
C VAL A 168 -4.25 -6.22 0.58
N GLY A 169 -3.17 -6.93 0.89
CA GLY A 169 -1.84 -6.34 0.80
C GLY A 169 -0.75 -7.17 1.43
N PHE A 170 0.23 -6.45 1.97
CA PHE A 170 1.40 -6.96 2.65
C PHE A 170 1.32 -6.56 4.12
N HIS A 171 1.53 -7.52 5.01
CA HIS A 171 1.45 -7.33 6.45
C HIS A 171 2.72 -7.84 7.10
N HIS A 172 3.38 -6.99 7.87
CA HIS A 172 4.43 -7.41 8.79
C HIS A 172 3.82 -7.50 10.19
N PRO A 173 3.54 -8.71 10.70
CA PRO A 173 3.02 -8.85 12.05
C PRO A 173 4.12 -8.56 13.07
N GLU A 174 3.74 -8.05 14.23
CA GLU A 174 4.66 -7.71 15.32
C GLU A 174 5.59 -8.88 15.71
N ALA A 175 5.01 -10.09 15.74
CA ALA A 175 5.71 -11.30 16.14
C ALA A 175 6.83 -11.70 15.16
N ASN A 176 6.81 -11.15 13.94
CA ASN A 176 7.82 -11.45 12.92
C ASN A 176 9.00 -10.48 13.04
N THR A 177 10.21 -11.04 12.91
CA THR A 177 11.45 -10.29 13.14
C THR A 177 12.17 -9.93 11.86
N THR A 178 11.82 -10.55 10.74
CA THR A 178 12.57 -10.37 9.49
C THR A 178 11.73 -10.52 8.25
N ALA A 179 10.46 -10.88 8.36
CA ALA A 179 9.64 -11.19 7.21
C ALA A 179 8.24 -10.62 7.34
N PHE A 180 7.59 -10.50 6.20
CA PHE A 180 6.21 -10.07 6.07
C PHE A 180 5.45 -11.05 5.20
N ASP A 181 4.15 -10.98 5.30
CA ASP A 181 3.19 -11.88 4.72
C ASP A 181 2.40 -11.16 3.61
N THR A 182 1.76 -11.94 2.76
CA THR A 182 0.72 -11.43 1.85
C THR A 182 -0.62 -11.89 2.38
N SER A 183 -1.52 -10.96 2.68
CA SER A 183 -2.76 -11.24 3.41
C SER A 183 -3.94 -10.50 2.81
N TYR A 184 -5.13 -11.03 3.03
CA TYR A 184 -6.39 -10.35 2.74
C TYR A 184 -7.42 -10.65 3.82
N LYS A 185 -8.46 -9.81 3.88
CA LYS A 185 -9.57 -9.96 4.80
C LYS A 185 -10.80 -9.24 4.27
N ALA A 186 -11.97 -9.86 4.44
CA ALA A 186 -13.25 -9.18 4.40
C ALA A 186 -13.70 -8.83 5.82
N ASP A 187 -14.45 -7.73 5.97
CA ASP A 187 -15.02 -7.30 7.25
C ASP A 187 -15.85 -8.43 7.90
N GLY A 188 -15.67 -8.61 9.21
CA GLY A 188 -16.30 -9.68 9.99
C GLY A 188 -15.70 -11.08 9.77
N VAL A 189 -14.59 -11.21 9.04
CA VAL A 189 -13.93 -12.50 8.75
C VAL A 189 -12.51 -12.55 9.30
N THR A 190 -12.01 -13.73 9.64
CA THR A 190 -10.59 -13.90 10.01
C THR A 190 -9.68 -13.58 8.82
N ALA A 191 -8.59 -12.85 9.07
CA ALA A 191 -7.61 -12.57 8.04
C ALA A 191 -7.02 -13.87 7.48
N VAL A 192 -6.78 -13.90 6.17
CA VAL A 192 -6.21 -15.03 5.48
C VAL A 192 -4.84 -14.68 4.96
N GLU A 193 -3.84 -15.45 5.39
CA GLU A 193 -2.49 -15.41 4.85
C GLU A 193 -2.44 -16.22 3.54
N VAL A 194 -2.07 -15.56 2.44
CA VAL A 194 -1.81 -16.22 1.15
C VAL A 194 -0.41 -16.82 1.11
N ASN A 195 0.57 -16.09 1.66
CA ASN A 195 1.94 -16.54 1.82
C ASN A 195 2.46 -15.99 3.15
N SER A 196 2.94 -16.88 4.01
CA SER A 196 3.70 -16.51 5.19
C SER A 196 5.18 -16.34 4.85
N ASN A 197 5.86 -15.38 5.49
CA ASN A 197 7.29 -15.12 5.39
C ASN A 197 7.79 -14.92 3.95
N VAL A 198 7.05 -14.16 3.14
CA VAL A 198 7.23 -14.07 1.69
C VAL A 198 8.43 -13.21 1.25
N GLY A 199 8.89 -12.31 2.12
CA GLY A 199 10.03 -11.44 1.84
C GLY A 199 10.87 -11.21 3.08
N THR A 200 12.13 -10.86 2.89
CA THR A 200 13.04 -10.50 3.99
C THR A 200 13.15 -8.99 4.08
N LEU A 201 12.87 -8.44 5.26
CA LEU A 201 13.21 -7.07 5.61
C LEU A 201 14.67 -7.00 6.03
N VAL A 202 15.37 -6.02 5.49
CA VAL A 202 16.72 -5.64 5.91
C VAL A 202 16.67 -4.16 6.28
N ALA A 203 17.11 -3.84 7.49
CA ALA A 203 17.04 -2.48 8.00
C ALA A 203 17.74 -1.50 7.04
N GLY A 204 17.09 -0.37 6.77
CA GLY A 204 17.60 0.65 5.85
C GLY A 204 17.58 0.24 4.37
N THR A 205 17.00 -0.91 4.01
CA THR A 205 16.91 -1.38 2.62
C THR A 205 15.48 -1.26 2.09
N TYR A 206 15.32 -0.67 0.90
CA TYR A 206 14.03 -0.61 0.23
C TYR A 206 13.63 -1.99 -0.32
N VAL A 207 12.35 -2.32 -0.15
CA VAL A 207 11.69 -3.46 -0.79
C VAL A 207 10.56 -2.91 -1.67
N ARG A 208 10.43 -3.44 -2.89
CA ARG A 208 9.25 -3.18 -3.74
C ARG A 208 8.18 -4.23 -3.46
N LEU A 209 6.99 -3.77 -3.15
CA LEU A 209 5.81 -4.59 -2.86
C LEU A 209 4.80 -4.38 -3.98
N GLY A 210 4.49 -5.43 -4.73
CA GLY A 210 3.62 -5.34 -5.91
C GLY A 210 2.48 -6.35 -5.89
N MET A 211 1.30 -5.94 -6.39
CA MET A 211 0.16 -6.83 -6.59
C MET A 211 -0.41 -6.63 -7.99
N LYS A 212 -0.90 -7.72 -8.57
CA LYS A 212 -1.60 -7.68 -9.85
C LYS A 212 -2.79 -8.62 -9.83
N PHE A 213 -3.97 -8.07 -10.09
CA PHE A 213 -5.17 -8.85 -10.37
C PHE A 213 -5.40 -8.95 -11.87
N ASN A 214 -5.54 -10.17 -12.36
CA ASN A 214 -5.85 -10.48 -13.75
C ASN A 214 -7.29 -11.02 -13.83
N THR A 215 -8.20 -10.26 -14.43
CA THR A 215 -9.62 -10.61 -14.55
C THR A 215 -9.85 -11.85 -15.41
N ARG A 216 -9.07 -12.01 -16.48
CA ARG A 216 -9.17 -13.17 -17.39
C ARG A 216 -8.84 -14.49 -16.70
N LEU A 217 -7.84 -14.48 -15.82
CA LEU A 217 -7.45 -15.66 -15.03
C LEU A 217 -8.20 -15.73 -13.69
N ASN A 218 -8.84 -14.63 -13.29
CA ASN A 218 -9.45 -14.43 -11.99
C ASN A 218 -8.46 -14.68 -10.82
N GLN A 219 -7.25 -14.15 -10.99
CA GLN A 219 -6.10 -14.43 -10.12
C GLN A 219 -5.43 -13.16 -9.64
N LEU A 220 -5.19 -13.10 -8.32
CA LEU A 220 -4.33 -12.13 -7.67
C LEU A 220 -2.95 -12.73 -7.45
N SER A 221 -1.93 -12.04 -7.98
CA SER A 221 -0.51 -12.40 -7.83
C SER A 221 0.22 -11.33 -7.04
N PHE A 222 1.16 -11.76 -6.20
CA PHE A 222 2.02 -10.89 -5.40
C PHE A 222 3.45 -10.89 -5.96
N TYR A 223 4.15 -9.77 -5.80
CA TYR A 223 5.48 -9.53 -6.34
C TYR A 223 6.37 -8.87 -5.28
N ILE A 224 7.56 -9.43 -5.05
CA ILE A 224 8.58 -8.84 -4.18
C ILE A 224 9.77 -8.47 -5.05
N ASN A 225 10.17 -7.20 -5.03
CA ASN A 225 11.25 -6.67 -5.88
C ASN A 225 11.05 -7.00 -7.37
N GLY A 226 9.80 -6.98 -7.82
CA GLY A 226 9.40 -7.29 -9.20
C GLY A 226 9.32 -8.79 -9.52
N VAL A 227 9.65 -9.67 -8.57
CA VAL A 227 9.59 -11.13 -8.76
C VAL A 227 8.27 -11.68 -8.23
N GLN A 228 7.52 -12.36 -9.10
CA GLN A 228 6.25 -12.99 -8.74
C GLN A 228 6.46 -14.10 -7.70
N GLN A 229 5.57 -14.14 -6.71
CA GLN A 229 5.55 -15.17 -5.67
C GLN A 229 4.80 -16.41 -6.14
N ALA A 230 5.19 -17.58 -5.61
CA ALA A 230 4.71 -18.87 -6.11
C ALA A 230 3.21 -19.10 -5.83
N VAL A 231 2.73 -18.68 -4.65
CA VAL A 231 1.30 -18.81 -4.31
C VAL A 231 0.54 -17.58 -4.78
N LEU A 232 -0.52 -17.84 -5.51
CA LEU A 232 -1.50 -16.88 -6.01
C LEU A 232 -2.87 -17.15 -5.38
N LYS A 233 -3.75 -16.15 -5.39
CA LYS A 233 -5.12 -16.29 -4.89
C LYS A 233 -6.11 -16.22 -6.04
N ASN A 234 -6.92 -17.28 -6.19
CA ASN A 234 -8.12 -17.20 -7.03
C ASN A 234 -9.17 -16.38 -6.28
N ILE A 235 -9.71 -15.35 -6.92
CA ILE A 235 -10.71 -14.47 -6.29
C ILE A 235 -12.09 -15.13 -6.37
N PRO A 236 -12.83 -15.28 -5.25
CA PRO A 236 -14.18 -15.82 -5.29
C PRO A 236 -15.10 -14.98 -6.18
N THR A 237 -16.01 -15.63 -6.90
CA THR A 237 -16.99 -14.95 -7.78
C THR A 237 -18.27 -14.55 -7.04
N THR A 238 -18.50 -15.10 -5.84
CA THR A 238 -19.66 -14.81 -4.99
C THR A 238 -19.28 -13.74 -3.97
N ALA A 239 -20.19 -12.83 -3.66
CA ALA A 239 -20.03 -11.85 -2.58
C ALA A 239 -20.15 -12.50 -1.19
N GLY A 240 -19.69 -11.81 -0.14
CA GLY A 240 -19.75 -12.30 1.24
C GLY A 240 -18.82 -13.48 1.52
N THR A 241 -17.65 -13.50 0.85
CA THR A 241 -16.60 -14.49 1.09
C THR A 241 -15.51 -13.93 2.00
N ASP A 242 -14.43 -14.66 2.20
CA ASP A 242 -13.25 -14.21 2.93
C ASP A 242 -12.49 -13.07 2.23
N PHE A 243 -12.77 -12.83 0.95
CA PHE A 243 -12.13 -11.80 0.14
C PHE A 243 -13.08 -10.61 -0.13
N PRO A 244 -12.61 -9.36 -0.02
CA PRO A 244 -13.43 -8.14 -0.19
C PRO A 244 -13.68 -7.81 -1.67
N ASN A 245 -14.40 -8.67 -2.39
CA ASN A 245 -14.68 -8.50 -3.83
C ASN A 245 -15.87 -7.56 -4.13
N ASP A 246 -16.66 -7.19 -3.13
CA ASP A 246 -17.89 -6.42 -3.24
C ASP A 246 -17.76 -4.95 -2.77
N VAL A 247 -16.56 -4.54 -2.36
CA VAL A 247 -16.25 -3.18 -1.94
C VAL A 247 -15.14 -2.55 -2.78
N THR A 248 -15.06 -1.22 -2.75
CA THR A 248 -13.94 -0.50 -3.34
C THR A 248 -12.87 -0.21 -2.28
N LEU A 249 -11.62 -0.22 -2.72
CA LEU A 249 -10.44 -0.12 -1.87
C LEU A 249 -9.53 1.02 -2.34
N ALA A 250 -8.75 1.55 -1.40
CA ALA A 250 -7.84 2.68 -1.52
C ALA A 250 -6.44 2.26 -1.07
N PRO A 251 -5.37 2.74 -1.73
CA PRO A 251 -4.02 2.59 -1.24
C PRO A 251 -3.86 3.10 0.18
N VAL A 252 -3.33 2.25 1.06
CA VAL A 252 -3.02 2.58 2.46
C VAL A 252 -1.60 2.14 2.81
N LEU A 253 -0.95 2.95 3.63
CA LEU A 253 0.23 2.57 4.40
C LEU A 253 -0.07 2.87 5.87
N ALA A 254 0.19 1.92 6.75
CA ALA A 254 -0.01 2.06 8.17
C ALA A 254 1.11 1.38 8.95
N GLU A 255 1.36 1.90 10.14
CA GLU A 255 2.30 1.40 11.13
C GLU A 255 1.63 1.43 12.50
N VAL A 256 1.93 0.43 13.32
CA VAL A 256 1.75 0.49 14.77
C VAL A 256 3.09 0.15 15.44
N LEU A 257 3.50 0.96 16.41
CA LEU A 257 4.60 0.60 17.29
C LEU A 257 4.05 -0.27 18.42
N ALA A 258 4.41 -1.55 18.43
CA ALA A 258 3.83 -2.50 19.36
C ALA A 258 4.66 -2.66 20.66
N SER A 259 3.97 -3.06 21.74
CA SER A 259 4.43 -2.97 23.14
C SER A 259 5.74 -3.67 23.48
#